data_AF-A0A7S2XGV2-F1
#
_entry.id   AF-A0A7S2XGV2-F1
#
_cell.length_a   1.000
_cell.length_b   1.000
_cell.length_c   1.000
_cell.angle_alpha   90.00
_cell.angle_beta   90.00
_cell.angle_gamma   90.00
#
_symmetry.space_group_name_H-M   'P 1'
#
loop_
_entity.id
_entity.type
_entity.pdbx_description
1 polymer ?
#
loop_
_entity_poly.entity_id
_entity_poly.type
_entity_poly.pdbx_seq_one_letter_code
_entity_poly.pdbx_strand_id
1 'polypeptide(L)'
;LAEWGIKGDRDVCLVIGSGRSGLSDEAISILRDTRGLRALIYQSCNPDNNLRNIRELVRGGSFVVRGVQAFDAFPQTPYRTTLTLLMRPYKLMILPVGVPGAGKTTLGRALAKITKIPFWHMERDQIHYETRMGIPLSWGTPVLTGGNSGGVTLDEGGVSLGRNAGRREAARRIERILEQAKRYPGPLAVYLDSCNLHKESRQHYIRLMNPDFVHIVYITTNCSMELVKKRVFSRDTHPVFPSNRTRALELLATCMREIELECGGEAEEETATAKPPLSSTALPVRRATFHDASLMPDALAHDVAIAIAPLI
;
A
#
# COMPACT_ATOMS: atom_id res chain seq x y z
N LEU A 1 -0.12 -18.30 18.52
CA LEU A 1 1.14 -17.79 17.89
C LEU A 1 1.92 -16.85 18.79
N ALA A 2 1.30 -15.84 19.43
CA ALA A 2 1.94 -15.11 20.54
C ALA A 2 2.31 -16.04 21.72
N GLU A 3 1.44 -17.01 22.04
CA GLU A 3 1.73 -18.11 22.98
C GLU A 3 2.80 -19.09 22.47
N TRP A 4 3.09 -19.10 21.17
CA TRP A 4 4.10 -19.97 20.55
C TRP A 4 5.41 -19.21 20.31
N GLY A 5 5.58 -18.03 20.93
CA GLY A 5 6.82 -17.26 20.89
C GLY A 5 7.13 -16.57 19.55
N ILE A 6 6.22 -16.60 18.58
CA ILE A 6 6.42 -15.91 17.30
C ILE A 6 6.12 -14.42 17.49
N LYS A 7 7.17 -13.62 17.75
CA LYS A 7 7.13 -12.16 17.84
C LYS A 7 8.14 -11.53 16.87
N GLY A 8 7.66 -10.64 16.00
CA GLY A 8 8.46 -9.61 15.31
C GLY A 8 9.21 -10.00 14.02
N ASP A 9 9.10 -9.11 13.03
CA ASP A 9 10.01 -8.75 11.92
C ASP A 9 10.66 -9.79 11.00
N ARG A 10 10.31 -11.09 11.09
CA ARG A 10 10.80 -12.08 10.12
C ARG A 10 9.65 -12.74 9.39
N ASP A 11 9.84 -12.92 8.09
CA ASP A 11 8.99 -13.76 7.26
C ASP A 11 9.01 -15.18 7.83
N VAL A 12 7.91 -15.59 8.48
CA VAL A 12 7.77 -16.92 9.05
C VAL A 12 7.17 -17.86 8.01
N CYS A 13 7.79 -19.05 7.89
CA CYS A 13 7.18 -20.19 7.23
C CYS A 13 6.63 -21.14 8.29
N LEU A 14 5.31 -21.32 8.33
CA LEU A 14 4.67 -22.29 9.22
C LEU A 14 4.42 -23.60 8.47
N VAL A 15 4.76 -24.73 9.10
CA VAL A 15 4.33 -26.05 8.64
C VAL A 15 3.22 -26.51 9.58
N ILE A 16 2.04 -26.83 9.04
CA ILE A 16 0.91 -27.30 9.84
C ILE A 16 0.27 -28.52 9.20
N GLY A 17 0.04 -29.55 10.01
CA GLY A 17 -0.78 -30.69 9.65
C GLY A 17 -2.16 -30.55 10.27
N SER A 18 -3.20 -30.79 9.49
CA SER A 18 -4.52 -31.07 10.06
C SER A 18 -4.72 -32.58 10.12
N GLY A 19 -5.18 -33.09 11.26
CA GLY A 19 -5.68 -34.46 11.34
C GLY A 19 -6.88 -34.70 10.42
N ARG A 20 -7.59 -35.80 10.62
CA ARG A 20 -8.70 -36.21 9.74
C ARG A 20 -9.83 -35.18 9.61
N SER A 21 -10.00 -34.30 10.60
CA SER A 21 -11.07 -33.30 10.66
C SER A 21 -10.74 -31.97 9.96
N GLY A 22 -9.52 -31.79 9.44
CA GLY A 22 -9.10 -30.48 8.92
C GLY A 22 -8.73 -29.49 10.02
N LEU A 23 -8.43 -28.24 9.62
CA LEU A 23 -8.23 -27.13 10.54
C LEU A 23 -9.58 -26.62 11.05
N SER A 24 -9.62 -26.14 12.29
CA SER A 24 -10.79 -25.42 12.80
C SER A 24 -10.94 -24.07 12.12
N ASP A 25 -12.16 -23.52 12.09
CA ASP A 25 -12.41 -22.18 11.53
C ASP A 25 -11.63 -21.10 12.31
N GLU A 26 -11.48 -21.28 13.63
CA GLU A 26 -10.63 -20.42 14.46
C GLU A 26 -9.17 -20.47 14.03
N ALA A 27 -8.61 -21.66 13.79
CA ALA A 27 -7.23 -21.80 13.32
C ALA A 27 -7.05 -21.13 11.94
N ILE A 28 -8.00 -21.32 11.02
CA ILE A 28 -7.99 -20.65 9.72
C ILE A 28 -8.02 -19.13 9.87
N SER A 29 -8.88 -18.61 10.74
CA SER A 29 -8.98 -17.17 11.04
C SER A 29 -7.66 -16.63 11.56
N ILE A 30 -7.06 -17.29 12.56
CA ILE A 30 -5.75 -16.93 13.11
C ILE A 30 -4.69 -16.92 12.02
N LEU A 31 -4.61 -17.96 11.17
CA LEU A 31 -3.61 -18.03 10.10
C LEU A 31 -3.76 -16.88 9.09
N ARG A 32 -5.00 -16.50 8.75
CA ARG A 32 -5.27 -15.40 7.80
C ARG A 32 -4.88 -14.05 8.36
N ASP A 33 -5.15 -13.81 9.64
CA ASP A 33 -4.98 -12.51 10.29
C ASP A 33 -3.58 -12.33 10.92
N THR A 34 -2.81 -13.40 11.06
CA THR A 34 -1.46 -13.34 11.61
C THR A 34 -0.52 -12.56 10.69
N ARG A 35 -0.02 -11.43 11.20
CA ARG A 35 1.05 -10.65 10.58
C ARG A 35 2.40 -11.39 10.66
N GLY A 36 3.24 -11.24 9.64
CA GLY A 36 4.55 -11.89 9.55
C GLY A 36 4.50 -13.35 9.10
N LEU A 37 3.33 -13.98 9.01
CA LEU A 37 3.18 -15.31 8.41
C LEU A 37 3.23 -15.19 6.89
N ARG A 38 4.41 -15.46 6.32
CA ARG A 38 4.70 -15.29 4.90
C ARG A 38 4.36 -16.51 4.07
N ALA A 39 4.67 -17.69 4.60
CA ALA A 39 4.44 -18.96 3.93
C ALA A 39 3.79 -19.95 4.89
N LEU A 40 2.92 -20.78 4.34
CA LEU A 40 2.24 -21.85 5.04
C LEU A 40 2.38 -23.13 4.20
N ILE A 41 3.06 -24.12 4.75
CA ILE A 41 3.09 -25.47 4.22
C ILE A 41 2.00 -26.25 4.96
N TYR A 42 0.89 -26.47 4.27
CA TYR A 42 -0.27 -27.16 4.82
C TYR A 42 -0.28 -28.63 4.40
N GLN A 43 -0.26 -29.52 5.37
CA GLN A 43 -0.35 -30.97 5.19
C GLN A 43 -1.78 -31.46 5.51
N SER A 44 -2.35 -32.22 4.59
CA SER A 44 -3.60 -32.96 4.82
C SER A 44 -3.52 -34.36 4.22
N CYS A 45 -4.07 -35.36 4.90
CA CYS A 45 -4.27 -36.71 4.36
C CYS A 45 -5.69 -36.95 3.84
N ASN A 46 -6.57 -35.93 3.91
CA ASN A 46 -7.93 -35.97 3.41
C ASN A 46 -8.13 -34.88 2.33
N PRO A 47 -8.45 -35.25 1.08
CA PRO A 47 -8.56 -34.30 -0.03
C PRO A 47 -9.72 -33.32 0.12
N ASP A 48 -10.85 -33.74 0.69
CA ASP A 48 -12.04 -32.88 0.86
C ASP A 48 -11.78 -31.77 1.88
N ASN A 49 -11.18 -32.14 3.01
CA ASN A 49 -10.77 -31.17 4.03
C ASN A 49 -9.62 -30.28 3.53
N ASN A 50 -8.71 -30.82 2.72
CA ASN A 50 -7.66 -30.02 2.09
C ASN A 50 -8.28 -28.92 1.23
N LEU A 51 -9.22 -29.29 0.35
CA LEU A 51 -9.90 -28.36 -0.54
C LEU A 51 -10.70 -27.29 0.22
N ARG A 52 -11.46 -27.68 1.26
CA ARG A 52 -12.18 -26.74 2.13
C ARG A 52 -11.21 -25.72 2.75
N ASN A 53 -10.15 -26.20 3.41
CA ASN A 53 -9.26 -25.33 4.15
C ASN A 53 -8.46 -24.42 3.22
N ILE A 54 -8.01 -24.92 2.07
CA ILE A 54 -7.36 -24.09 1.06
C ILE A 54 -8.30 -22.99 0.58
N ARG A 55 -9.57 -23.31 0.26
CA ARG A 55 -10.56 -22.31 -0.17
C ARG A 55 -10.74 -21.19 0.86
N GLU A 56 -10.80 -21.55 2.15
CA GLU A 56 -10.92 -20.55 3.20
C GLU A 56 -9.62 -19.76 3.42
N LEU A 57 -8.45 -20.41 3.34
CA LEU A 57 -7.15 -19.75 3.48
C LEU A 57 -6.85 -18.78 2.33
N VAL A 58 -7.28 -19.06 1.11
CA VAL A 58 -7.11 -18.14 -0.04
C VAL A 58 -8.20 -17.07 -0.10
N ARG A 59 -9.26 -17.19 0.70
CA ARG A 59 -10.41 -16.29 0.67
C ARG A 59 -9.99 -14.85 0.95
N GLY A 60 -10.45 -13.93 0.10
CA GLY A 60 -10.12 -12.50 0.21
C GLY A 60 -8.64 -12.17 -0.01
N GLY A 61 -7.87 -13.07 -0.64
CA GLY A 61 -6.47 -12.83 -1.00
C GLY A 61 -5.47 -13.01 0.15
N SER A 62 -5.87 -13.64 1.26
CA SER A 62 -4.98 -13.85 2.42
C SER A 62 -3.75 -14.71 2.08
N PHE A 63 -3.94 -15.72 1.24
CA PHE A 63 -2.87 -16.55 0.67
C PHE A 63 -3.14 -16.84 -0.81
N VAL A 64 -2.09 -17.21 -1.53
CA VAL A 64 -2.13 -17.81 -2.87
C VAL A 64 -1.47 -19.17 -2.86
N VAL A 65 -2.04 -20.12 -3.60
CA VAL A 65 -1.42 -21.43 -3.80
C VAL A 65 -0.22 -21.26 -4.73
N ARG A 66 0.94 -21.73 -4.29
CA ARG A 66 2.19 -21.71 -5.08
C ARG A 66 2.61 -23.08 -5.57
N GLY A 67 2.25 -24.12 -4.83
CA GLY A 67 2.56 -25.48 -5.20
C GLY A 67 1.71 -26.47 -4.43
N VAL A 68 1.45 -27.61 -5.04
CA VAL A 68 0.79 -28.74 -4.41
C VAL A 68 1.58 -29.98 -4.79
N GLN A 69 1.94 -30.77 -3.79
CA GLN A 69 2.59 -32.06 -4.00
C GLN A 69 1.81 -33.13 -3.24
N ALA A 70 1.37 -34.16 -3.97
CA ALA A 70 0.78 -35.33 -3.39
C ALA A 70 1.83 -36.43 -3.24
N PHE A 71 1.78 -37.17 -2.15
CA PHE A 71 2.62 -38.33 -1.90
C PHE A 71 1.83 -39.42 -1.21
N ASP A 72 2.19 -40.65 -1.57
CA ASP A 72 1.68 -41.85 -0.91
C ASP A 72 2.55 -42.15 0.31
N ALA A 73 2.24 -41.48 1.41
CA ALA A 73 2.92 -41.71 2.68
C ALA A 73 2.55 -43.07 3.31
N PHE A 74 1.45 -43.67 2.86
CA PHE A 74 0.89 -44.90 3.42
C PHE A 74 0.44 -45.82 2.29
N PRO A 75 1.41 -46.51 1.64
CA PRO A 75 1.11 -47.41 0.54
C PRO A 75 0.03 -48.42 0.93
N GLN A 76 -0.84 -48.76 -0.04
CA GLN A 76 -1.97 -49.68 0.14
C GLN A 76 -3.11 -49.15 1.04
N THR A 77 -3.15 -47.85 1.34
CA THR A 77 -4.31 -47.20 1.96
C THR A 77 -5.01 -46.26 0.97
N PRO A 78 -6.29 -45.89 1.18
CA PRO A 78 -6.95 -44.89 0.35
C PRO A 78 -6.48 -43.45 0.64
N TYR A 79 -5.62 -43.25 1.63
CA TYR A 79 -5.18 -41.92 2.06
C TYR A 79 -3.99 -41.45 1.23
N ARG A 80 -4.14 -40.27 0.61
CA ARG A 80 -3.03 -39.57 -0.03
C ARG A 80 -2.72 -38.31 0.75
N THR A 81 -1.45 -38.15 1.12
CA THR A 81 -1.03 -36.93 1.79
C THR A 81 -0.73 -35.87 0.73
N THR A 82 -1.26 -34.68 0.93
CA THR A 82 -0.99 -33.50 0.12
C THR A 82 -0.25 -32.46 0.97
N LEU A 83 0.86 -31.95 0.47
CA LEU A 83 1.48 -30.72 0.94
C LEU A 83 1.10 -29.59 -0.01
N THR A 84 0.53 -28.54 0.54
CA THR A 84 0.17 -27.33 -0.20
C THR A 84 1.03 -26.20 0.31
N LEU A 85 1.84 -25.61 -0.56
CA LEU A 85 2.55 -24.36 -0.29
C LEU A 85 1.62 -23.19 -0.59
N LEU A 86 1.28 -22.46 0.45
CA LEU A 86 0.52 -21.22 0.42
C LEU A 86 1.46 -20.07 0.74
N MET A 87 1.43 -19.00 -0.06
CA MET A 87 2.19 -17.78 0.20
C MET A 87 1.27 -16.59 0.35
N ARG A 88 1.57 -15.71 1.29
CA ARG A 88 0.89 -14.40 1.35
C ARG A 88 1.37 -13.55 0.16
N PRO A 89 0.50 -12.80 -0.54
CA PRO A 89 0.97 -11.81 -1.52
C PRO A 89 1.55 -10.56 -0.82
N TYR A 90 2.63 -9.97 -1.33
CA TYR A 90 3.18 -8.73 -0.75
C TYR A 90 2.32 -7.50 -1.07
N LYS A 91 2.08 -6.68 -0.06
CA LYS A 91 1.40 -5.38 -0.16
C LYS A 91 2.37 -4.27 0.22
N LEU A 92 2.66 -3.40 -0.74
CA LEU A 92 3.49 -2.22 -0.54
C LEU A 92 2.61 -0.97 -0.59
N MET A 93 2.71 -0.12 0.43
CA MET A 93 2.14 1.22 0.41
C MET A 93 3.27 2.25 0.30
N ILE A 94 3.16 3.16 -0.66
CA ILE A 94 4.08 4.27 -0.88
C ILE A 94 3.32 5.56 -0.58
N LEU A 95 3.79 6.29 0.43
CA LEU A 95 3.22 7.55 0.89
C LEU A 95 4.23 8.68 0.61
N PRO A 96 4.13 9.38 -0.52
CA PRO A 96 4.92 10.58 -0.72
C PRO A 96 4.50 11.67 0.26
N VAL A 97 5.47 12.34 0.88
CA VAL A 97 5.29 13.50 1.76
C VAL A 97 6.03 14.67 1.13
N GLY A 98 5.32 15.74 0.80
CA GLY A 98 5.94 16.87 0.11
C GLY A 98 4.94 17.93 -0.32
N VAL A 99 5.42 19.16 -0.51
CA VAL A 99 4.57 20.29 -0.93
C VAL A 99 3.99 20.11 -2.34
N PRO A 100 2.88 20.78 -2.67
CA PRO A 100 2.42 20.91 -4.05
C PRO A 100 3.56 21.38 -4.97
N GLY A 101 3.69 20.77 -6.15
CA GLY A 101 4.79 21.10 -7.08
C GLY A 101 6.14 20.42 -6.80
N ALA A 102 6.27 19.65 -5.71
CA ALA A 102 7.50 18.92 -5.38
C ALA A 102 7.85 17.75 -6.31
N GLY A 103 6.96 17.36 -7.22
CA GLY A 103 7.19 16.25 -8.15
C GLY A 103 6.66 14.88 -7.70
N LYS A 104 5.79 14.83 -6.67
CA LYS A 104 5.13 13.58 -6.20
C LYS A 104 4.47 12.80 -7.33
N THR A 105 3.56 13.43 -8.07
CA THR A 105 2.90 12.82 -9.23
C THR A 105 3.87 12.36 -10.31
N THR A 106 4.95 13.12 -10.54
CA THR A 106 6.01 12.73 -11.48
C THR A 106 6.69 11.44 -11.01
N LEU A 107 7.04 11.34 -9.74
CA LEU A 107 7.60 10.13 -9.14
C LEU A 107 6.62 8.96 -9.22
N GLY A 108 5.36 9.13 -8.85
CA GLY A 108 4.33 8.09 -8.92
C GLY A 108 4.19 7.51 -10.34
N ARG A 109 4.17 8.37 -11.36
CA ARG A 109 4.12 7.96 -12.77
C ARG A 109 5.40 7.26 -13.24
N ALA A 110 6.56 7.71 -12.79
CA ALA A 110 7.83 7.05 -13.09
C ALA A 110 7.88 5.64 -12.47
N LEU A 111 7.50 5.51 -11.20
CA LEU A 111 7.39 4.22 -10.51
C LEU A 111 6.42 3.26 -11.20
N ALA A 112 5.25 3.77 -11.63
CA ALA A 112 4.27 2.98 -12.36
C ALA A 112 4.81 2.37 -13.67
N LYS A 113 5.80 3.02 -14.32
CA LYS A 113 6.40 2.52 -15.56
C LYS A 113 7.44 1.43 -15.35
N ILE A 114 8.18 1.50 -14.24
CA ILE A 114 9.32 0.61 -13.99
C ILE A 114 8.98 -0.57 -13.07
N THR A 115 7.89 -0.45 -12.30
CA THR A 115 7.40 -1.54 -11.46
C THR A 115 6.95 -2.73 -12.31
N LYS A 116 7.31 -3.93 -11.87
CA LYS A 116 6.93 -5.20 -12.52
C LYS A 116 5.73 -5.88 -11.83
N ILE A 117 5.22 -5.27 -10.77
CA ILE A 117 4.03 -5.73 -10.05
C ILE A 117 2.86 -4.78 -10.32
N PRO A 118 1.60 -5.25 -10.18
CA PRO A 118 0.43 -4.39 -10.18
C PRO A 118 0.64 -3.14 -9.33
N PHE A 119 0.38 -1.97 -9.91
CA PHE A 119 0.63 -0.66 -9.30
C PHE A 119 -0.62 0.21 -9.38
N TRP A 120 -1.12 0.62 -8.22
CA TRP A 120 -2.28 1.51 -8.09
C TRP A 120 -1.80 2.90 -7.69
N HIS A 121 -1.77 3.82 -8.65
CA HIS A 121 -1.33 5.20 -8.44
C HIS A 121 -2.50 6.10 -8.05
N MET A 122 -2.96 6.13 -6.81
CA MET A 122 -4.13 6.92 -6.42
C MET A 122 -3.84 8.43 -6.31
N GLU A 123 -4.38 9.25 -7.22
CA GLU A 123 -4.31 10.72 -7.12
C GLU A 123 -5.47 11.28 -6.27
N ARG A 124 -5.19 11.70 -5.03
CA ARG A 124 -6.23 12.20 -4.10
C ARG A 124 -7.01 13.39 -4.68
N ASP A 125 -6.29 14.28 -5.35
CA ASP A 125 -6.86 15.50 -5.89
C ASP A 125 -7.77 15.20 -7.10
N GLN A 126 -7.45 14.16 -7.88
CA GLN A 126 -8.31 13.64 -8.94
C GLN A 126 -9.59 13.02 -8.35
N ILE A 127 -9.46 12.18 -7.30
CA ILE A 127 -10.63 11.60 -6.62
C ILE A 127 -11.52 12.71 -6.07
N HIS A 128 -10.95 13.75 -5.48
CA HIS A 128 -11.71 14.89 -4.99
C HIS A 128 -12.44 15.64 -6.11
N TYR A 129 -11.77 15.84 -7.25
CA TYR A 129 -12.36 16.46 -8.43
C TYR A 129 -13.53 15.64 -8.99
N GLU A 130 -13.31 14.36 -9.28
CA GLU A 130 -14.33 13.43 -9.81
C GLU A 130 -15.55 13.39 -8.90
N THR A 131 -15.32 13.28 -7.59
CA THR A 131 -16.39 13.27 -6.57
C THR A 131 -17.19 14.56 -6.58
N ARG A 132 -16.53 15.71 -6.73
CA ARG A 132 -17.21 17.01 -6.76
C ARG A 132 -18.02 17.19 -8.03
N MET A 133 -17.50 16.71 -9.16
CA MET A 133 -18.14 16.81 -10.46
C MET A 133 -19.20 15.72 -10.70
N GLY A 134 -19.37 14.78 -9.77
CA GLY A 134 -20.28 13.64 -9.95
C GLY A 134 -19.83 12.68 -11.06
N ILE A 135 -18.54 12.65 -11.38
CA ILE A 135 -17.97 11.81 -12.42
C ILE A 135 -17.76 10.40 -11.83
N PRO A 136 -18.19 9.33 -12.52
CA PRO A 136 -17.87 7.96 -12.15
C PRO A 136 -16.35 7.77 -12.04
N LEU A 137 -15.91 6.96 -11.08
CA LEU A 137 -14.48 6.75 -10.86
C LEU A 137 -13.82 6.23 -12.15
N SER A 138 -12.79 6.95 -12.61
CA SER A 138 -11.93 6.49 -13.70
C SER A 138 -10.88 5.47 -13.23
N TRP A 139 -10.90 5.13 -11.94
CA TRP A 139 -9.96 4.24 -11.25
C TRP A 139 -10.39 2.78 -11.32
N GLY A 140 -9.43 1.87 -11.50
CA GLY A 140 -9.65 0.45 -11.18
C GLY A 140 -8.84 -0.56 -11.99
N THR A 141 -8.19 -0.17 -13.09
CA THR A 141 -7.35 -1.12 -13.82
C THR A 141 -5.91 -1.00 -13.32
N PRO A 142 -5.29 -2.08 -12.81
CA PRO A 142 -3.86 -2.08 -12.63
C PRO A 142 -3.20 -1.67 -13.95
N VAL A 143 -2.30 -0.70 -13.91
CA VAL A 143 -1.45 -0.40 -15.08
C VAL A 143 -0.50 -1.58 -15.21
N LEU A 144 -0.93 -2.63 -15.90
CA LEU A 144 -0.05 -3.69 -16.35
C LEU A 144 0.76 -3.10 -17.49
N THR A 145 2.08 -3.14 -17.36
CA THR A 145 3.04 -2.69 -18.37
C THR A 145 2.68 -3.33 -19.72
N GLY A 146 2.08 -2.54 -20.62
CA GLY A 146 1.88 -2.89 -22.04
C GLY A 146 0.46 -3.11 -22.57
N GLY A 147 -0.60 -2.93 -21.79
CA GLY A 147 -1.99 -3.12 -22.28
C GLY A 147 -2.87 -1.88 -22.14
N ASN A 148 -3.61 -1.52 -23.20
CA ASN A 148 -4.65 -0.48 -23.15
C ASN A 148 -5.58 -0.71 -21.95
N SER A 149 -5.72 0.32 -21.12
CA SER A 149 -6.49 0.33 -19.89
C SER A 149 -7.99 0.23 -20.15
N GLY A 150 -8.54 -1.00 -20.11
CA GLY A 150 -9.97 -1.22 -19.94
C GLY A 150 -10.38 -0.87 -18.51
N GLY A 151 -10.98 0.30 -18.31
CA GLY A 151 -11.46 0.81 -17.02
C GLY A 151 -12.57 -0.07 -16.44
N VAL A 152 -12.52 -0.35 -15.14
CA VAL A 152 -13.69 -0.83 -14.39
C VAL A 152 -14.41 0.43 -13.88
N THR A 153 -15.54 0.79 -14.49
CA THR A 153 -16.39 1.88 -14.01
C THR A 153 -17.23 1.40 -12.83
N LEU A 154 -17.08 2.04 -11.67
CA LEU A 154 -18.06 1.94 -10.60
C LEU A 154 -19.21 2.90 -10.91
N ASP A 155 -20.38 2.34 -11.18
CA ASP A 155 -21.60 3.10 -11.50
C ASP A 155 -22.18 3.72 -10.22
N GLU A 156 -22.02 5.03 -10.05
CA GLU A 156 -22.64 5.81 -8.98
C GLU A 156 -23.26 7.07 -9.60
N GLY A 157 -24.59 7.19 -9.55
CA GLY A 157 -25.34 8.33 -10.08
C GLY A 157 -24.82 9.67 -9.55
N GLY A 158 -24.39 10.55 -10.46
CA GLY A 158 -23.71 11.80 -10.13
C GLY A 158 -24.65 12.90 -9.61
N VAL A 159 -24.39 13.40 -8.39
CA VAL A 159 -24.98 14.64 -7.86
C VAL A 159 -23.82 15.55 -7.42
N SER A 160 -23.83 16.81 -7.86
CA SER A 160 -22.81 17.81 -7.47
C SER A 160 -22.87 18.08 -5.96
N LEU A 161 -21.80 17.73 -5.23
CA LEU A 161 -21.72 17.89 -3.78
C LEU A 161 -21.10 19.24 -3.37
N GLY A 162 -21.63 19.85 -2.30
CA GLY A 162 -21.00 21.01 -1.65
C GLY A 162 -19.59 20.68 -1.10
N ARG A 163 -18.74 21.70 -0.92
CA ARG A 163 -17.29 21.54 -0.63
C ARG A 163 -16.96 20.59 0.54
N ASN A 164 -17.71 20.65 1.64
CA ASN A 164 -17.51 19.77 2.81
C ASN A 164 -18.04 18.34 2.58
N ALA A 165 -19.15 18.20 1.85
CA ALA A 165 -19.69 16.90 1.47
C ALA A 165 -18.74 16.18 0.49
N GLY A 166 -18.21 16.89 -0.51
CA GLY A 166 -17.24 16.32 -1.46
C GLY A 166 -15.91 15.89 -0.81
N ARG A 167 -15.45 16.57 0.26
CA ARG A 167 -14.27 16.11 1.02
C ARG A 167 -14.53 14.80 1.76
N ARG A 168 -15.67 14.69 2.46
CA ARG A 168 -16.05 13.46 3.17
C ARG A 168 -16.25 12.30 2.20
N GLU A 169 -16.88 12.55 1.07
CA GLU A 169 -17.08 11.50 0.07
C GLU A 169 -15.77 11.08 -0.61
N ALA A 170 -14.89 12.03 -0.93
CA ALA A 170 -13.55 11.69 -1.43
C ALA A 170 -12.74 10.84 -0.43
N ALA A 171 -12.85 11.14 0.87
CA ALA A 171 -12.23 10.32 1.92
C ALA A 171 -12.80 8.90 1.93
N ARG A 172 -14.13 8.73 1.94
CA ARG A 172 -14.77 7.41 1.86
C ARG A 172 -14.39 6.63 0.60
N ARG A 173 -14.24 7.32 -0.54
CA ARG A 173 -13.79 6.71 -1.79
C ARG A 173 -12.37 6.17 -1.67
N ILE A 174 -11.44 6.93 -1.09
CA ILE A 174 -10.08 6.45 -0.81
C ILE A 174 -10.15 5.22 0.11
N GLU A 175 -10.99 5.25 1.14
CA GLU A 175 -11.14 4.13 2.05
C GLU A 175 -11.61 2.85 1.36
N ARG A 176 -12.61 2.96 0.47
CA ARG A 176 -13.08 1.84 -0.35
C ARG A 176 -11.99 1.26 -1.25
N ILE A 177 -11.17 2.12 -1.86
CA ILE A 177 -10.06 1.68 -2.72
C ILE A 177 -8.99 0.96 -1.89
N LEU A 178 -8.64 1.47 -0.71
CA LEU A 178 -7.66 0.82 0.16
C LEU A 178 -8.16 -0.53 0.70
N GLU A 179 -9.45 -0.66 0.99
CA GLU A 179 -10.08 -1.94 1.33
C GLU A 179 -10.06 -2.94 0.16
N GLN A 180 -10.24 -2.47 -1.08
CA GLN A 180 -10.05 -3.30 -2.27
C GLN A 180 -8.59 -3.73 -2.45
N ALA A 181 -7.64 -2.81 -2.23
CA ALA A 181 -6.20 -3.07 -2.35
C ALA A 181 -5.75 -4.17 -1.36
N LYS A 182 -6.25 -4.09 -0.13
CA LYS A 182 -6.05 -5.08 0.93
C LYS A 182 -6.48 -6.49 0.49
N ARG A 183 -7.59 -6.60 -0.25
CA ARG A 183 -8.17 -7.87 -0.72
C ARG A 183 -7.63 -8.35 -2.06
N TYR A 184 -6.76 -7.58 -2.71
CA TYR A 184 -6.22 -7.93 -4.02
C TYR A 184 -5.45 -9.27 -3.91
N PRO A 185 -5.65 -10.24 -4.80
CA PRO A 185 -5.12 -11.60 -4.62
C PRO A 185 -3.61 -11.72 -4.88
N GLY A 186 -3.01 -10.77 -5.60
CA GLY A 186 -1.59 -10.81 -5.97
C GLY A 186 -0.72 -9.80 -5.22
N PRO A 187 0.60 -9.76 -5.51
CA PRO A 187 1.43 -8.65 -5.08
C PRO A 187 0.86 -7.33 -5.61
N LEU A 188 0.89 -6.28 -4.78
CA LEU A 188 0.34 -4.98 -5.12
C LEU A 188 1.14 -3.86 -4.47
N ALA A 189 1.50 -2.86 -5.27
CA ALA A 189 1.97 -1.57 -4.79
C ALA A 189 0.86 -0.53 -4.91
N VAL A 190 0.61 0.21 -3.84
CA VAL A 190 -0.32 1.35 -3.82
C VAL A 190 0.49 2.62 -3.55
N TYR A 191 0.43 3.57 -4.48
CA TYR A 191 1.03 4.88 -4.34
C TYR A 191 -0.07 5.91 -4.08
N LEU A 192 -0.11 6.49 -2.89
CA LEU A 192 -1.13 7.46 -2.51
C LEU A 192 -0.63 8.89 -2.75
N ASP A 193 -0.85 9.39 -3.96
CA ASP A 193 -0.39 10.69 -4.42
C ASP A 193 -1.21 11.83 -3.80
N SER A 194 -0.63 12.39 -2.74
CA SER A 194 -1.18 13.42 -1.88
C SER A 194 0.00 14.09 -1.15
N CYS A 195 -0.22 15.24 -0.50
CA CYS A 195 0.85 15.88 0.28
C CYS A 195 1.20 15.10 1.56
N ASN A 196 0.24 14.32 2.09
CA ASN A 196 0.38 13.43 3.25
C ASN A 196 1.13 14.05 4.44
N LEU A 197 0.92 15.34 4.71
CA LEU A 197 1.65 16.11 5.71
C LEU A 197 1.34 15.65 7.15
N HIS A 198 0.08 15.37 7.44
CA HIS A 198 -0.35 14.95 8.77
C HIS A 198 -0.09 13.46 9.03
N LYS A 199 0.61 13.17 10.14
CA LYS A 199 0.94 11.81 10.60
C LYS A 199 -0.29 10.95 10.82
N GLU A 200 -1.35 11.53 11.37
CA GLU A 200 -2.62 10.84 11.68
C GLU A 200 -3.28 10.33 10.40
N SER A 201 -3.26 11.13 9.33
CA SER A 201 -3.80 10.73 8.03
C SER A 201 -3.01 9.56 7.44
N ARG A 202 -1.67 9.60 7.52
CA ARG A 202 -0.81 8.49 7.07
C ARG A 202 -1.10 7.21 7.85
N GLN A 203 -1.15 7.30 9.18
CA GLN A 203 -1.45 6.17 10.04
C GLN A 203 -2.85 5.59 9.79
N HIS A 204 -3.84 6.43 9.49
CA HIS A 204 -5.18 5.99 9.09
C HIS A 204 -5.12 5.11 7.83
N TYR A 205 -4.46 5.58 6.77
CA TYR A 205 -4.32 4.81 5.53
C TYR A 205 -3.53 3.52 5.71
N ILE A 206 -2.46 3.55 6.50
CA ILE A 206 -1.65 2.36 6.83
C ILE A 206 -2.50 1.32 7.56
N ARG A 207 -3.29 1.73 8.56
CA ARG A 207 -4.18 0.81 9.28
C ARG A 207 -5.25 0.21 8.38
N LEU A 208 -5.81 1.02 7.48
CA LEU A 208 -6.88 0.59 6.60
C LEU A 208 -6.40 -0.41 5.55
N MET A 209 -5.31 -0.10 4.84
CA MET A 209 -4.74 -1.01 3.85
C MET A 209 -4.07 -2.22 4.51
N ASN A 210 -3.52 -2.05 5.72
CA ASN A 210 -2.73 -3.05 6.42
C ASN A 210 -1.62 -3.67 5.53
N PRO A 211 -0.73 -2.84 4.94
CA PRO A 211 0.31 -3.32 4.05
C PRO A 211 1.40 -4.08 4.81
N ASP A 212 2.14 -4.95 4.11
CA ASP A 212 3.33 -5.61 4.66
C ASP A 212 4.49 -4.63 4.78
N PHE A 213 4.61 -3.71 3.81
CA PHE A 213 5.65 -2.68 3.77
C PHE A 213 5.06 -1.29 3.59
N VAL A 214 5.64 -0.33 4.30
CA VAL A 214 5.31 1.09 4.17
C VAL A 214 6.58 1.86 3.84
N HIS A 215 6.56 2.54 2.70
CA HIS A 215 7.58 3.50 2.32
C HIS A 215 7.02 4.91 2.47
N ILE A 216 7.57 5.67 3.41
CA ILE A 216 7.26 7.10 3.52
C ILE A 216 8.38 7.85 2.80
N VAL A 217 8.01 8.45 1.68
CA VAL A 217 8.96 9.08 0.76
C VAL A 217 8.88 10.58 0.93
N TYR A 218 9.83 11.17 1.64
CA TYR A 218 9.91 12.62 1.81
C TYR A 218 10.52 13.22 0.54
N ILE A 219 9.68 13.89 -0.24
CA ILE A 219 10.12 14.63 -1.42
C ILE A 219 10.36 16.06 -0.97
N THR A 220 11.59 16.31 -0.53
CA THR A 220 12.03 17.64 -0.17
C THR A 220 12.48 18.36 -1.43
N THR A 221 11.98 19.57 -1.58
CA THR A 221 12.43 20.45 -2.64
C THR A 221 13.64 21.21 -2.11
N ASN A 222 14.85 20.86 -2.55
CA ASN A 222 15.97 21.82 -2.52
C ASN A 222 15.73 23.00 -3.48
N CYS A 223 14.65 22.98 -4.24
CA CYS A 223 14.30 24.08 -5.09
C CYS A 223 13.78 25.27 -4.29
N SER A 224 14.21 26.46 -4.71
CA SER A 224 13.78 27.71 -4.12
C SER A 224 12.26 27.80 -4.14
N MET A 225 11.70 28.48 -3.13
CA MET A 225 10.28 28.81 -3.06
C MET A 225 9.77 29.38 -4.39
N GLU A 226 10.61 30.14 -5.10
CA GLU A 226 10.30 30.70 -6.41
C GLU A 226 10.04 29.63 -7.48
N LEU A 227 10.79 28.53 -7.49
CA LEU A 227 10.54 27.43 -8.43
C LEU A 227 9.25 26.68 -8.09
N VAL A 228 8.99 26.43 -6.80
CA VAL A 228 7.73 25.81 -6.34
C VAL A 228 6.54 26.68 -6.73
N LYS A 229 6.62 27.99 -6.45
CA LYS A 229 5.62 28.99 -6.89
C LYS A 229 5.44 28.93 -8.41
N LYS A 230 6.52 28.98 -9.19
CA LYS A 230 6.46 28.91 -10.66
C LYS A 230 5.76 27.64 -11.15
N ARG A 231 6.09 26.48 -10.57
CA ARG A 231 5.46 25.18 -10.91
C ARG A 231 4.00 25.10 -10.52
N VAL A 232 3.61 25.71 -9.39
CA VAL A 232 2.23 25.71 -8.91
C VAL A 232 1.37 26.68 -9.73
N PHE A 233 1.88 27.88 -10.02
CA PHE A 233 1.15 28.90 -10.78
C PHE A 233 1.13 28.67 -12.29
N SER A 234 2.04 27.86 -12.84
CA SER A 234 1.95 27.43 -14.25
C SER A 234 0.93 26.33 -14.50
N ARG A 235 0.32 25.77 -13.44
CA ARG A 235 -0.77 24.79 -13.56
C ARG A 235 -2.10 25.53 -13.55
N ASP A 236 -2.53 25.98 -14.72
CA ASP A 236 -3.78 26.74 -14.88
C ASP A 236 -5.05 25.97 -14.43
N THR A 237 -4.96 24.66 -14.18
CA THR A 237 -6.11 23.77 -14.00
C THR A 237 -6.05 22.85 -12.78
N HIS A 238 -5.25 23.15 -11.74
CA HIS A 238 -5.18 22.26 -10.58
C HIS A 238 -6.52 22.23 -9.79
N PRO A 239 -7.20 21.07 -9.68
CA PRO A 239 -8.60 21.01 -9.23
C PRO A 239 -8.82 21.44 -7.77
N VAL A 240 -7.78 21.32 -6.95
CA VAL A 240 -7.83 21.62 -5.51
C VAL A 240 -7.13 22.94 -5.16
N PHE A 241 -6.29 23.49 -6.05
CA PHE A 241 -5.51 24.68 -5.71
C PHE A 241 -6.36 25.95 -5.88
N PRO A 242 -6.32 26.90 -4.93
CA PRO A 242 -7.07 28.13 -5.07
C PRO A 242 -6.60 28.91 -6.31
N SER A 243 -7.54 29.38 -7.14
CA SER A 243 -7.25 30.33 -8.21
C SER A 243 -6.77 31.68 -7.67
N ASN A 244 -7.12 32.01 -6.41
CA ASN A 244 -6.61 33.17 -5.71
C ASN A 244 -5.14 32.97 -5.32
N ARG A 245 -4.25 33.75 -5.94
CA ARG A 245 -2.79 33.69 -5.76
C ARG A 245 -2.35 33.87 -4.30
N THR A 246 -2.96 34.78 -3.55
CA THR A 246 -2.66 35.02 -2.13
C THR A 246 -2.95 33.77 -1.30
N ARG A 247 -4.13 33.20 -1.47
CA ARG A 247 -4.55 31.98 -0.75
C ARG A 247 -3.70 30.76 -1.13
N ALA A 248 -3.29 30.68 -2.39
CA ALA A 248 -2.35 29.68 -2.89
C ALA A 248 -0.98 29.79 -2.19
N LEU A 249 -0.45 31.01 -2.02
CA LEU A 249 0.80 31.25 -1.29
C LEU A 249 0.69 30.90 0.19
N GLU A 250 -0.41 31.26 0.85
CA GLU A 250 -0.67 30.91 2.26
C GLU A 250 -0.70 29.39 2.47
N LEU A 251 -1.34 28.66 1.55
CA LEU A 251 -1.39 27.21 1.59
C LEU A 251 0.01 26.60 1.41
N LEU A 252 0.82 27.10 0.46
CA LEU A 252 2.20 26.65 0.26
C LEU A 252 3.05 26.89 1.51
N ALA A 253 2.98 28.10 2.08
CA ALA A 253 3.72 28.44 3.31
C ALA A 253 3.31 27.55 4.48
N THR A 254 2.03 27.21 4.58
CA THR A 254 1.53 26.27 5.60
C THR A 254 2.09 24.87 5.38
N CYS A 255 2.03 24.35 4.15
CA CYS A 255 2.60 23.05 3.83
C CYS A 255 4.12 22.98 4.09
N MET A 256 4.86 24.05 3.83
CA MET A 256 6.30 24.08 4.08
C MET A 256 6.63 24.07 5.56
N ARG A 257 5.94 24.89 6.37
CA ARG A 257 6.12 24.86 7.84
C ARG A 257 5.82 23.48 8.42
N GLU A 258 4.77 22.81 7.93
CA GLU A 258 4.45 21.45 8.37
C GLU A 258 5.55 20.45 8.03
N ILE A 259 6.16 20.54 6.83
CA ILE A 259 7.30 19.69 6.46
C ILE A 259 8.53 20.01 7.31
N GLU A 260 8.82 21.29 7.54
CA GLU A 260 9.96 21.72 8.38
C GLU A 260 9.80 21.24 9.81
N LEU A 261 8.59 21.29 10.38
CA LEU A 261 8.31 20.74 11.71
C LEU A 261 8.49 19.22 11.75
N GLU A 262 7.97 18.51 10.74
CA GLU A 262 8.08 17.04 10.67
C GLU A 262 9.52 16.56 10.41
N CYS A 263 10.31 17.31 9.63
CA CYS A 263 11.70 17.00 9.36
C CYS A 263 12.64 17.48 10.48
N GLY A 264 12.31 18.59 11.15
CA GLY A 264 13.13 19.21 12.19
C GLY A 264 12.94 18.58 13.57
N GLY A 265 11.73 18.12 13.92
CA GLY A 265 11.44 17.49 15.20
C GLY A 265 12.08 16.10 15.39
N GLU A 266 12.57 15.48 14.33
CA GLU A 266 13.12 14.11 14.36
C GLU A 266 14.66 14.07 14.32
N ALA A 267 15.33 15.18 14.03
CA ALA A 267 16.79 15.27 14.07
C ALA A 267 17.36 15.12 15.51
N GLU A 268 16.54 15.36 16.54
CA GLU A 268 16.92 15.17 17.94
C GLU A 268 16.71 13.70 18.41
N GLU A 269 15.86 12.92 17.76
CA GLU A 269 15.53 11.55 18.19
C GLU A 269 16.52 10.50 17.65
N GLU A 270 17.25 10.81 16.56
CA GLU A 270 18.19 9.89 15.91
C GLU A 270 19.59 9.84 16.57
N THR A 271 19.85 10.65 17.60
CA THR A 271 21.10 10.60 18.40
C THR A 271 21.05 9.75 19.68
N ALA A 272 19.91 9.14 20.00
CA ALA A 272 19.82 8.22 21.14
C ALA A 272 20.13 6.79 20.67
N THR A 273 21.30 6.26 21.04
CA THR A 273 21.67 4.84 20.98
C THR A 273 20.82 3.99 21.94
N ALA A 274 19.51 3.98 21.74
CA ALA A 274 18.57 3.20 22.54
C ALA A 274 18.23 1.90 21.82
N LYS A 275 18.57 0.78 22.49
CA LYS A 275 18.07 -0.56 22.16
C LYS A 275 16.54 -0.48 21.92
N PRO A 276 16.01 -1.01 20.81
CA PRO A 276 14.59 -0.90 20.52
C PRO A 276 13.76 -1.57 21.64
N PRO A 277 12.69 -0.94 22.13
CA PRO A 277 11.81 -1.55 23.11
C PRO A 277 11.15 -2.81 22.52
N LEU A 278 11.29 -3.92 23.24
CA LEU A 278 10.88 -5.29 22.89
C LEU A 278 9.35 -5.52 22.76
N SER A 279 8.53 -4.50 22.47
CA SER A 279 7.07 -4.65 22.43
C SER A 279 6.30 -3.91 21.34
N SER A 280 6.94 -3.15 20.44
CA SER A 280 6.18 -2.44 19.41
C SER A 280 6.02 -3.27 18.14
N THR A 281 4.78 -3.59 17.76
CA THR A 281 4.34 -4.19 16.50
C THR A 281 4.46 -3.20 15.31
N ALA A 282 5.45 -2.32 15.35
CA ALA A 282 5.62 -1.25 14.37
C ALA A 282 6.02 -1.84 13.02
N LEU A 283 5.34 -1.40 11.96
CA LEU A 283 5.68 -1.77 10.59
C LEU A 283 7.10 -1.29 10.27
N PRO A 284 7.88 -2.00 9.44
CA PRO A 284 9.13 -1.48 8.92
C PRO A 284 8.82 -0.26 8.05
N VAL A 285 8.94 0.93 8.63
CA VAL A 285 8.81 2.21 7.93
C VAL A 285 10.18 2.58 7.40
N ARG A 286 10.36 2.52 6.09
CA ARG A 286 11.57 3.03 5.43
C ARG A 286 11.36 4.47 5.04
N ARG A 287 12.23 5.35 5.56
CA ARG A 287 12.31 6.75 5.15
C ARG A 287 13.30 6.88 4.00
N ALA A 288 12.89 7.58 2.95
CA ALA A 288 13.79 8.02 1.91
C ALA A 288 13.56 9.51 1.67
N THR A 289 14.65 10.28 1.70
CA THR A 289 14.66 11.72 1.44
C THR A 289 15.23 11.94 0.06
N PHE A 290 14.51 12.68 -0.78
CA PHE A 290 14.95 12.96 -2.15
C PHE A 290 14.94 14.45 -2.42
N HIS A 291 15.99 14.92 -3.10
CA HIS A 291 16.12 16.31 -3.53
C HIS A 291 15.70 16.44 -5.00
N ASP A 292 14.51 17.01 -5.22
CA ASP A 292 13.92 17.35 -6.54
C ASP A 292 13.75 16.20 -7.56
N ALA A 293 12.68 15.39 -7.39
CA ALA A 293 12.32 14.29 -8.29
C ALA A 293 11.90 14.69 -9.71
N SER A 294 11.78 15.99 -10.00
CA SER A 294 11.29 16.46 -11.30
C SER A 294 12.39 16.73 -12.33
N LEU A 295 13.67 16.75 -11.90
CA LEU A 295 14.81 17.02 -12.78
C LEU A 295 15.51 15.75 -13.30
N MET A 296 15.19 14.56 -12.74
CA MET A 296 15.89 13.30 -13.04
C MET A 296 14.94 12.08 -12.89
N PRO A 297 13.96 11.87 -13.79
CA PRO A 297 12.93 10.84 -13.59
C PRO A 297 13.47 9.40 -13.62
N ASP A 298 14.45 9.10 -14.48
CA ASP A 298 14.86 7.70 -14.71
C ASP A 298 15.82 7.16 -13.64
N ALA A 299 16.82 7.94 -13.22
CA ALA A 299 17.78 7.53 -12.20
C ALA A 299 17.15 7.41 -10.81
N LEU A 300 16.28 8.37 -10.44
CA LEU A 300 15.64 8.38 -9.11
C LEU A 300 14.57 7.28 -8.97
N ALA A 301 13.81 7.05 -10.03
CA ALA A 301 12.87 5.94 -10.06
C ALA A 301 13.63 4.61 -10.02
N HIS A 302 14.79 4.51 -10.68
CA HIS A 302 15.67 3.34 -10.59
C HIS A 302 16.20 3.12 -9.18
N ASP A 303 16.64 4.14 -8.44
CA ASP A 303 17.12 3.99 -7.05
C ASP A 303 15.99 3.65 -6.07
N VAL A 304 14.82 4.27 -6.22
CA VAL A 304 13.62 3.87 -5.46
C VAL A 304 13.20 2.46 -5.83
N ALA A 305 13.26 2.08 -7.11
CA ALA A 305 12.99 0.72 -7.55
C ALA A 305 14.05 -0.27 -7.09
N ILE A 306 15.33 0.10 -6.97
CA ILE A 306 16.38 -0.71 -6.34
C ILE A 306 16.11 -0.86 -4.85
N ALA A 307 15.62 0.18 -4.16
CA ALA A 307 15.25 0.08 -2.75
C ALA A 307 13.98 -0.77 -2.52
N ILE A 308 13.08 -0.79 -3.51
CA ILE A 308 11.84 -1.57 -3.55
C ILE A 308 12.08 -3.01 -4.06
N ALA A 309 13.02 -3.23 -4.98
CA ALA A 309 13.33 -4.53 -5.59
C ALA A 309 13.70 -5.65 -4.59
N PRO A 310 14.47 -5.42 -3.52
CA PRO A 310 14.74 -6.45 -2.51
C PRO A 310 13.52 -6.74 -1.62
N LEU A 311 12.39 -6.04 -1.80
CA LEU A 311 11.12 -6.27 -1.09
C LEU A 311 10.05 -6.96 -1.96
N ILE A 312 10.30 -7.14 -3.26
CA ILE A 312 9.41 -7.80 -4.24
C ILE A 312 9.93 -9.20 -4.53
#